data_AF-A0A7G8VD97-F1
#
_entry.id   AF-A0A7G8VD97-F1
#
_cell.length_a   1.000
_cell.length_b   1.000
_cell.length_c   1.000
_cell.angle_alpha   90.00
_cell.angle_beta   90.00
_cell.angle_gamma   90.00
#
_symmetry.space_group_name_H-M   'P 1'
#
loop_
_entity.id
_entity.type
_entity.pdbx_description
1 polymer ?
#
loop_
_entity_poly.entity_id
_entity_poly.type
_entity_poly.pdbx_seq_one_letter_code
_entity_poly.pdbx_strand_id
1 'polypeptide(L)'
;MALKNDFYQVGLSATPGNNFVLQTDAAGGFKLSRGILVVGVPVTSQDILTADASGYVDFLPTPWVTSSPTPTPSAGALGSAVAALRLRKQGKTVQYQLSVDITSVGTASGTISIPLPYVAATIGVLREWNGVGRESRQVGYGALSWVQSGTSTLFIATDNPFNNNHLLNVSGSYESAA
;
A
#
# COMPACT_ATOMS: atom_id res chain seq x y z
N MET A 1 -51.52 1.76 0.41
CA MET A 1 -50.98 3.06 -0.03
C MET A 1 -49.47 2.90 -0.12
N ALA A 2 -48.90 2.78 -1.33
CA ALA A 2 -47.48 2.52 -1.51
C ALA A 2 -46.71 3.85 -1.54
N LEU A 3 -45.71 4.00 -0.67
CA LEU A 3 -44.84 5.17 -0.65
C LEU A 3 -43.90 5.08 -1.85
N LYS A 4 -43.96 6.10 -2.71
CA LYS A 4 -43.11 6.27 -3.88
C LYS A 4 -41.79 6.89 -3.40
N ASN A 5 -40.68 6.16 -3.51
CA ASN A 5 -39.36 6.69 -3.20
C ASN A 5 -38.87 7.52 -4.40
N ASP A 6 -39.09 8.82 -4.37
CA ASP A 6 -38.53 9.75 -5.34
C ASP A 6 -37.07 10.03 -4.98
N PHE A 7 -36.13 9.51 -5.77
CA PHE A 7 -34.71 9.85 -5.66
C PHE A 7 -34.46 11.16 -6.40
N TYR A 8 -34.13 12.23 -5.68
CA TYR A 8 -33.69 13.49 -6.27
C TYR A 8 -32.20 13.42 -6.60
N GLN A 9 -31.88 13.46 -7.89
CA GLN A 9 -30.50 13.58 -8.36
C GLN A 9 -30.12 15.07 -8.31
N VAL A 10 -29.27 15.46 -7.36
CA VAL A 10 -28.73 16.83 -7.30
C VAL A 10 -27.52 16.90 -8.22
N GLY A 11 -27.69 17.53 -9.39
CA GLY A 11 -26.58 17.86 -10.28
C GLY A 11 -25.69 18.92 -9.62
N LEU A 12 -24.42 18.61 -9.42
CA LEU A 12 -23.44 19.54 -8.84
C LEU A 12 -22.36 19.82 -9.90
N SER A 13 -22.26 21.08 -10.36
CA SER A 13 -21.10 21.55 -11.12
C SER A 13 -20.11 22.22 -10.17
N ALA A 14 -18.92 21.64 -10.02
CA ALA A 14 -17.86 22.26 -9.26
C ALA A 14 -17.12 23.30 -10.11
N THR A 15 -17.18 24.57 -9.72
CA THR A 15 -16.21 25.59 -10.16
C THR A 15 -14.97 25.46 -9.27
N PRO A 16 -13.73 25.47 -9.81
CA PRO A 16 -12.52 25.41 -8.99
C PRO A 16 -12.49 26.52 -7.93
N GLY A 17 -12.27 26.15 -6.67
CA GLY A 17 -12.12 27.10 -5.55
C GLY A 17 -13.28 27.16 -4.55
N ASN A 18 -14.39 26.45 -4.78
CA ASN A 18 -15.50 26.38 -3.82
C ASN A 18 -15.50 25.07 -3.03
N ASN A 19 -15.50 25.16 -1.70
CA ASN A 19 -15.64 24.00 -0.80
C ASN A 19 -17.12 23.64 -0.62
N PHE A 20 -17.41 22.35 -0.74
CA PHE A 20 -18.73 21.76 -0.55
C PHE A 20 -18.72 20.88 0.70
N VAL A 21 -19.66 21.10 1.61
CA VAL A 21 -19.76 20.32 2.87
C VAL A 21 -21.01 19.48 2.84
N LEU A 22 -20.90 18.21 3.21
CA LEU A 22 -22.03 17.33 3.37
C LEU A 22 -22.25 17.02 4.87
N GLN A 23 -23.44 17.31 5.44
CA GLN A 23 -23.83 16.94 6.81
C GLN A 23 -25.19 16.21 6.82
N THR A 24 -25.35 15.18 7.66
CA THR A 24 -26.63 14.49 7.90
C THR A 24 -27.17 14.81 9.30
N ASP A 25 -28.49 14.94 9.40
CA ASP A 25 -29.23 15.15 10.64
C ASP A 25 -29.49 13.83 11.38
N ALA A 26 -30.03 13.95 12.59
CA ALA A 26 -30.26 12.84 13.50
C ALA A 26 -31.30 11.81 13.00
N ALA A 27 -32.00 12.07 11.88
CA ALA A 27 -32.88 11.14 11.20
C ALA A 27 -32.21 10.50 9.95
N GLY A 28 -30.93 10.77 9.70
CA GLY A 28 -30.22 10.37 8.48
C GLY A 28 -30.50 11.29 7.29
N GLY A 29 -31.20 12.41 7.49
CA GLY A 29 -31.53 13.38 6.46
C GLY A 29 -30.45 14.45 6.31
N PHE A 30 -29.95 14.66 5.11
CA PHE A 30 -28.92 15.65 4.82
C PHE A 30 -29.31 17.11 5.21
N LYS A 31 -28.52 17.83 6.02
CA LYS A 31 -28.69 19.27 6.32
C LYS A 31 -27.36 20.04 6.32
N LEU A 32 -27.32 21.12 5.53
CA LEU A 32 -26.26 22.13 5.55
C LEU A 32 -26.51 23.14 6.67
N SER A 33 -25.69 23.15 7.72
CA SER A 33 -25.74 24.17 8.78
C SER A 33 -24.38 24.81 9.02
N ARG A 34 -24.23 26.05 8.53
CA ARG A 34 -23.22 27.08 8.89
C ARG A 34 -21.91 26.56 9.49
N GLY A 35 -21.10 25.89 8.67
CA GLY A 35 -19.70 25.57 8.95
C GLY A 35 -19.00 25.18 7.65
N ILE A 36 -17.85 25.78 7.36
CA ILE A 36 -17.06 25.48 6.15
C ILE A 36 -16.04 24.40 6.51
N LEU A 37 -16.13 23.23 5.87
CA LEU A 37 -15.03 22.25 5.85
C LEU A 37 -13.98 22.76 4.87
N VAL A 38 -12.85 23.24 5.38
CA VAL A 38 -11.71 23.65 4.57
C VAL A 38 -10.73 22.51 4.50
N VAL A 39 -10.67 21.82 3.36
CA VAL A 39 -9.63 20.83 3.09
C VAL A 39 -8.45 21.57 2.45
N GLY A 40 -7.40 21.83 3.25
CA GLY A 40 -6.22 22.60 2.83
C GLY A 40 -5.24 21.84 1.93
N VAL A 41 -5.60 20.65 1.44
CA VAL A 41 -4.75 19.78 0.63
C VAL A 41 -5.56 19.15 -0.51
N PRO A 42 -4.95 18.88 -1.68
CA PRO A 42 -5.62 18.14 -2.74
C PRO A 42 -6.00 16.73 -2.24
N VAL A 43 -7.29 16.38 -2.31
CA VAL A 43 -7.77 15.01 -2.06
C VAL A 43 -7.85 14.26 -3.39
N THR A 44 -6.96 13.29 -3.59
CA THR A 44 -6.95 12.43 -4.78
C THR A 44 -7.78 11.18 -4.48
N SER A 45 -9.05 11.19 -4.87
CA SER A 45 -10.00 10.06 -4.97
C SER A 45 -9.80 8.85 -4.02
N GLN A 46 -10.78 8.62 -3.14
CA GLN A 46 -11.01 7.51 -2.17
C GLN A 46 -10.77 7.81 -0.68
N ASP A 47 -10.56 9.06 -0.27
CA ASP A 47 -10.54 9.37 1.16
C ASP A 47 -11.97 9.45 1.71
N ILE A 48 -12.35 8.44 2.51
CA ILE A 48 -13.56 8.48 3.34
C ILE A 48 -13.22 9.30 4.59
N LEU A 49 -13.63 10.57 4.61
CA LEU A 49 -13.55 11.39 5.81
C LEU A 49 -14.66 10.94 6.78
N THR A 50 -14.27 10.33 7.89
CA THR A 50 -15.20 10.01 8.98
C THR A 50 -14.92 11.00 10.11
N ALA A 51 -15.91 11.81 10.46
CA ALA A 51 -15.84 12.66 11.65
C ALA A 51 -16.42 11.89 12.83
N ASP A 52 -15.73 11.89 13.96
CA ASP A 52 -16.30 11.38 15.20
C ASP A 52 -17.32 12.37 15.81
N ALA A 53 -17.99 11.96 16.89
CA ALA A 53 -18.96 12.81 17.58
C ALA A 53 -18.36 14.10 18.19
N SER A 54 -17.03 14.24 18.19
CA SER A 54 -16.31 15.44 18.64
C SER A 54 -15.88 16.35 17.48
N GLY A 55 -16.23 16.00 16.24
CA GLY A 55 -15.88 16.78 15.06
C GLY A 55 -14.42 16.63 14.66
N TYR A 56 -13.70 15.63 15.19
CA TYR A 56 -12.36 15.31 14.75
C TYR A 56 -12.45 14.52 13.44
N VAL A 57 -11.88 15.06 12.38
CA VAL A 57 -11.70 14.34 11.11
C VAL A 57 -10.43 13.52 11.27
N ASP A 58 -10.59 12.23 11.56
CA ASP A 58 -9.46 11.31 11.57
C ASP A 58 -9.28 10.74 10.15
N PHE A 59 -8.03 10.76 9.68
CA PHE A 59 -7.66 10.00 8.51
C PHE A 59 -7.48 8.56 8.96
N LEU A 60 -8.56 7.77 8.90
CA LEU A 60 -8.49 6.34 9.18
C LEU A 60 -7.31 5.74 8.39
N PRO A 61 -6.48 4.91 9.03
CA PRO A 61 -5.33 4.34 8.35
C PRO A 61 -5.80 3.53 7.14
N THR A 62 -5.27 3.86 5.95
CA THR A 62 -5.59 3.14 4.71
C THR A 62 -5.47 1.63 4.94
N PRO A 63 -6.50 0.84 4.55
CA PRO A 63 -6.52 -0.58 4.81
C PRO A 63 -5.35 -1.28 4.12
N TRP A 64 -4.89 -2.37 4.73
CA TRP A 64 -3.91 -3.25 4.10
C TRP A 64 -4.56 -4.01 2.94
N VAL A 65 -3.93 -3.96 1.78
CA VAL A 65 -4.28 -4.76 0.60
C VAL A 65 -3.29 -5.90 0.51
N THR A 66 -3.78 -7.12 0.25
CA THR A 66 -2.97 -8.32 0.06
C THR A 66 -2.87 -8.69 -1.42
N SER A 67 -1.74 -9.24 -1.81
CA SER A 67 -1.48 -9.77 -3.15
C SER A 67 -0.47 -10.92 -3.08
N SER A 68 -0.42 -11.73 -4.14
CA SER A 68 0.50 -12.88 -4.23
C SER A 68 1.39 -12.75 -5.46
N PRO A 69 2.36 -11.83 -5.45
CA PRO A 69 3.29 -11.65 -6.57
C PRO A 69 4.15 -12.90 -6.79
N THR A 70 4.55 -13.16 -8.02
CA THR A 70 5.49 -14.25 -8.32
C THR A 70 6.92 -13.80 -8.00
N PRO A 71 7.65 -14.50 -7.09
CA PRO A 71 9.06 -14.22 -6.84
C PRO A 71 9.91 -14.68 -8.02
N THR A 72 10.82 -13.82 -8.48
CA THR A 72 11.73 -14.14 -9.59
C THR A 72 13.18 -13.92 -9.16
N PRO A 73 14.08 -14.89 -9.32
CA PRO A 73 15.49 -14.70 -8.99
C PRO A 73 16.19 -13.83 -10.05
N SER A 74 17.26 -13.15 -9.66
CA SER A 74 18.09 -12.36 -10.59
C SER A 74 18.83 -13.22 -11.62
N ALA A 75 19.11 -14.48 -11.28
CA ALA A 75 19.75 -15.45 -12.15
C ALA A 75 19.22 -16.87 -11.87
N GLY A 76 19.15 -17.70 -12.91
CA GLY A 76 18.62 -19.07 -12.81
C GLY A 76 17.09 -19.10 -12.64
N ALA A 77 16.58 -20.21 -12.09
CA ALA A 77 15.15 -20.38 -11.84
C ALA A 77 14.91 -21.00 -10.45
N LEU A 78 13.92 -20.47 -9.75
CA LEU A 78 13.40 -21.10 -8.53
C LEU A 78 12.68 -22.39 -8.91
N GLY A 79 12.90 -23.46 -8.15
CA GLY A 79 12.15 -24.70 -8.34
C GLY A 79 10.69 -24.52 -7.93
N SER A 80 10.47 -23.96 -6.73
CA SER A 80 9.14 -23.62 -6.24
C SER A 80 9.23 -22.59 -5.12
N ALA A 81 8.54 -21.47 -5.28
CA ALA A 81 8.40 -20.46 -4.25
C ALA A 81 7.05 -19.73 -4.38
N VAL A 82 6.51 -19.28 -3.26
CA VAL A 82 5.29 -18.45 -3.21
C VAL A 82 5.57 -17.20 -2.38
N ALA A 83 4.93 -16.09 -2.75
CA ALA A 83 5.04 -14.86 -1.99
C ALA A 83 3.66 -14.33 -1.58
N ALA A 84 3.60 -13.76 -0.38
CA ALA A 84 2.44 -13.09 0.17
C ALA A 84 2.85 -11.66 0.55
N LEU A 85 2.37 -10.69 -0.22
CA LEU A 85 2.65 -9.27 -0.04
C LEU A 85 1.40 -8.61 0.55
N ARG A 86 1.56 -7.90 1.67
CA ARG A 86 0.57 -6.95 2.16
C ARG A 86 1.15 -5.55 2.14
N LEU A 87 0.37 -4.58 1.69
CA LEU A 87 0.79 -3.19 1.61
C LEU A 87 -0.35 -2.23 1.92
N ARG A 88 0.01 -1.02 2.34
CA ARG A 88 -0.91 0.11 2.45
C ARG A 88 -0.21 1.38 1.99
N LYS A 89 -0.94 2.26 1.32
CA LYS A 89 -0.42 3.55 0.81
C LYS A 89 -1.14 4.69 1.55
N GLN A 90 -0.37 5.57 2.18
CA GLN A 90 -0.85 6.78 2.85
C GLN A 90 -0.15 7.98 2.23
N GLY A 91 -0.88 8.79 1.46
CA GLY A 91 -0.28 9.81 0.60
C GLY A 91 0.73 9.16 -0.37
N LYS A 92 2.00 9.58 -0.31
CA LYS A 92 3.08 8.99 -1.10
C LYS A 92 3.77 7.80 -0.43
N THR A 93 3.61 7.63 0.88
CA THR A 93 4.30 6.58 1.62
C THR A 93 3.58 5.24 1.46
N VAL A 94 4.30 4.24 0.98
CA VAL A 94 3.85 2.85 0.90
C VAL A 94 4.58 2.05 1.98
N GLN A 95 3.83 1.43 2.88
CA GLN A 95 4.35 0.44 3.81
C GLN A 95 4.05 -0.95 3.26
N TYR A 96 5.01 -1.86 3.39
CA TYR A 96 4.85 -3.22 2.94
C TYR A 96 5.33 -4.22 3.99
N GLN A 97 4.75 -5.41 3.93
CA GLN A 97 5.25 -6.60 4.58
C GLN A 97 5.11 -7.76 3.63
N LEU A 98 6.16 -8.55 3.51
CA LEU A 98 6.27 -9.61 2.54
C LEU A 98 6.75 -10.87 3.24
N SER A 99 6.11 -11.99 2.90
CA SER A 99 6.60 -13.32 3.18
C SER A 99 6.91 -14.03 1.87
N VAL A 100 8.09 -14.66 1.76
CA VAL A 100 8.47 -15.51 0.63
C VAL A 100 8.81 -16.89 1.17
N ASP A 101 8.02 -17.89 0.80
CA ASP A 101 8.27 -19.30 1.13
C ASP A 101 8.93 -19.98 -0.07
N ILE A 102 10.21 -20.31 0.08
CA ILE A 102 11.00 -21.02 -0.91
C ILE A 102 11.06 -22.48 -0.50
N THR A 103 10.24 -23.31 -1.14
CA THR A 103 10.29 -24.76 -0.90
C THR A 103 11.48 -25.39 -1.64
N SER A 104 11.79 -24.91 -2.85
CA SER A 104 12.93 -25.37 -3.65
C SER A 104 13.61 -24.22 -4.39
N VAL A 105 14.91 -24.06 -4.18
CA VAL A 105 15.72 -22.99 -4.79
C VAL A 105 16.04 -23.26 -6.26
N GLY A 106 15.99 -24.52 -6.71
CA GLY A 106 16.34 -24.88 -8.08
C GLY A 106 17.78 -24.47 -8.44
N THR A 107 17.93 -23.68 -9.51
CA THR A 107 19.21 -23.09 -9.95
C THR A 107 19.31 -21.60 -9.63
N ALA A 108 18.37 -21.06 -8.85
CA ALA A 108 18.31 -19.64 -8.54
C ALA A 108 19.57 -19.15 -7.80
N SER A 109 20.03 -17.96 -8.15
CA SER A 109 21.12 -17.26 -7.46
C SER A 109 20.94 -15.74 -7.51
N GLY A 110 21.70 -15.05 -6.64
CA GLY A 110 21.64 -13.60 -6.48
C GLY A 110 20.44 -13.18 -5.63
N THR A 111 19.71 -12.14 -6.06
CA THR A 111 18.59 -11.55 -5.33
C THR A 111 17.26 -12.15 -5.77
N ILE A 112 16.22 -12.02 -4.93
CA ILE A 112 14.83 -12.29 -5.33
C ILE A 112 14.14 -10.95 -5.59
N SER A 113 13.54 -10.84 -6.76
CA SER A 113 12.74 -9.69 -7.18
C SER A 113 11.25 -9.99 -6.99
N ILE A 114 10.52 -8.99 -6.50
CA ILE A 114 9.10 -9.05 -6.20
C ILE A 114 8.43 -7.84 -6.87
N PRO A 115 7.49 -8.03 -7.80
CA PRO A 115 6.75 -6.92 -8.38
C PRO A 115 5.89 -6.22 -7.32
N LEU A 116 5.92 -4.90 -7.34
CA LEU A 116 5.12 -4.00 -6.51
C LEU A 116 4.05 -3.33 -7.38
N PRO A 117 2.87 -3.00 -6.83
CA PRO A 117 1.82 -2.33 -7.59
C PRO A 117 2.05 -0.82 -7.77
N TYR A 118 2.95 -0.22 -6.99
CA TYR A 118 3.29 1.20 -7.11
C TYR A 118 4.75 1.36 -7.47
N VAL A 119 5.02 2.25 -8.42
CA VAL A 119 6.38 2.65 -8.79
C VAL A 119 6.96 3.51 -7.67
N ALA A 120 8.21 3.26 -7.27
CA ALA A 120 8.93 4.11 -6.32
C ALA A 120 9.24 5.48 -6.93
N ALA A 121 9.18 6.52 -6.10
CA ALA A 121 9.51 7.89 -6.48
C ALA A 121 10.92 7.94 -7.07
N THR A 122 11.09 8.75 -8.13
CA THR A 122 12.41 9.04 -8.66
C THR A 122 13.08 10.09 -7.78
N ILE A 123 14.08 9.67 -7.02
CA ILE A 123 14.94 10.55 -6.24
C ILE A 123 16.28 10.59 -6.99
N GLY A 124 16.87 11.78 -7.16
CA GLY A 124 18.05 12.03 -8.03
C GLY A 124 19.36 11.34 -7.64
N VAL A 125 19.30 10.36 -6.74
CA VAL A 125 20.39 9.44 -6.37
C VAL A 125 19.73 8.06 -6.25
N LEU A 126 20.44 6.96 -6.54
CA LEU A 126 19.97 5.56 -6.36
C LEU A 126 19.66 5.24 -4.89
N ARG A 127 18.76 5.98 -4.26
CA ARG A 127 18.35 5.80 -2.87
C ARG A 127 17.47 4.57 -2.85
N GLU A 128 18.05 3.54 -2.24
CA GLU A 128 17.42 2.28 -1.91
C GLU A 128 16.52 2.53 -0.70
N TRP A 129 15.22 2.34 -0.89
CA TRP A 129 14.28 2.30 0.23
C TRP A 129 14.43 0.96 0.95
N ASN A 130 15.16 0.95 2.06
CA ASN A 130 15.53 -0.28 2.75
C ASN A 130 14.42 -0.80 3.68
N GLY A 131 14.14 -2.08 3.56
CA GLY A 131 13.41 -2.87 4.53
C GLY A 131 14.33 -3.92 5.15
N VAL A 132 13.99 -4.31 6.38
CA VAL A 132 14.71 -5.33 7.13
C VAL A 132 13.80 -6.52 7.37
N GLY A 133 14.42 -7.68 7.53
CA GLY A 133 13.72 -8.92 7.74
C GLY A 133 14.62 -10.04 8.21
N ARG A 134 14.04 -11.23 8.24
CA ARG A 134 14.70 -12.44 8.70
C ARG A 134 14.17 -13.67 7.98
N GLU A 135 15.04 -14.62 7.74
CA GLU A 135 14.65 -16.01 7.53
C GLU A 135 14.02 -16.55 8.84
N SER A 136 12.97 -17.36 8.77
CA SER A 136 12.17 -17.72 9.96
C SER A 136 11.94 -19.22 10.13
N ARG A 137 12.46 -20.06 9.25
CA ARG A 137 12.26 -21.52 9.26
C ARG A 137 13.52 -22.31 9.59
N GLN A 138 14.72 -21.83 9.28
CA GLN A 138 15.97 -22.56 9.51
C GLN A 138 16.87 -21.92 10.56
N VAL A 139 17.69 -20.96 10.15
CA VAL A 139 18.84 -20.44 10.92
C VAL A 139 18.61 -18.99 11.36
N GLY A 140 17.61 -18.33 10.79
CA GLY A 140 17.30 -16.96 11.18
C GLY A 140 18.26 -15.94 10.58
N TYR A 141 18.75 -16.18 9.36
CA TYR A 141 19.61 -15.23 8.64
C TYR A 141 18.93 -13.87 8.48
N GLY A 142 19.73 -12.80 8.54
CA GLY A 142 19.26 -11.47 8.18
C GLY A 142 18.80 -11.44 6.73
N ALA A 143 17.70 -10.74 6.50
CA ALA A 143 17.24 -10.40 5.17
C ALA A 143 17.18 -8.89 5.02
N LEU A 144 17.73 -8.40 3.92
CA LEU A 144 17.62 -7.00 3.52
C LEU A 144 16.75 -6.95 2.28
N SER A 145 15.98 -5.88 2.18
CA SER A 145 15.17 -5.62 1.00
C SER A 145 15.27 -4.18 0.61
N TRP A 146 15.18 -3.88 -0.69
CA TRP A 146 15.23 -2.52 -1.18
C TRP A 146 14.37 -2.32 -2.42
N VAL A 147 13.87 -1.11 -2.60
CA VAL A 147 13.18 -0.68 -3.82
C VAL A 147 14.03 0.36 -4.52
N GLN A 148 14.38 0.10 -5.78
CA GLN A 148 15.16 1.03 -6.57
C GLN A 148 14.28 2.20 -7.06
N SER A 149 14.83 3.41 -6.99
CA SER A 149 14.25 4.65 -7.51
C SER A 149 13.68 4.46 -8.93
N GLY A 150 12.42 4.86 -9.14
CA GLY A 150 11.76 4.77 -10.45
C GLY A 150 11.33 3.36 -10.89
N THR A 151 11.44 2.35 -10.02
CA THR A 151 11.05 0.97 -10.34
C THR A 151 9.82 0.53 -9.54
N SER A 152 9.14 -0.51 -10.02
CA SER A 152 8.07 -1.21 -9.31
C SER A 152 8.54 -2.58 -8.82
N THR A 153 9.78 -2.68 -8.35
CA THR A 153 10.40 -3.95 -7.97
C THR A 153 11.05 -3.83 -6.60
N LEU A 154 10.64 -4.69 -5.68
CA LEU A 154 11.30 -4.93 -4.42
C LEU A 154 12.32 -6.05 -4.61
N PHE A 155 13.57 -5.78 -4.26
CA PHE A 155 14.64 -6.77 -4.23
C PHE A 155 14.84 -7.27 -2.81
N ILE A 156 15.23 -8.53 -2.68
CA ILE A 156 15.55 -9.18 -1.41
C ILE A 156 16.90 -9.88 -1.54
N ALA A 157 17.75 -9.65 -0.56
CA ALA A 157 18.97 -10.41 -0.34
C ALA A 157 19.00 -10.94 1.10
N THR A 158 19.78 -11.98 1.31
CA THR A 158 20.04 -12.56 2.63
C THR A 158 21.54 -12.61 2.87
N ASP A 159 21.95 -12.65 4.13
CA ASP A 159 23.37 -12.72 4.52
C ASP A 159 24.05 -14.05 4.12
N ASN A 160 23.26 -15.03 3.67
CA ASN A 160 23.70 -16.34 3.18
C ASN A 160 22.94 -16.67 1.88
N PRO A 161 23.46 -17.51 0.96
CA PRO A 161 22.72 -17.91 -0.23
C PRO A 161 21.36 -18.54 0.11
N PHE A 162 20.38 -18.33 -0.76
CA PHE A 162 19.09 -19.01 -0.64
C PHE A 162 19.28 -20.52 -0.74
N ASN A 163 18.65 -21.26 0.16
CA ASN A 163 18.58 -22.72 0.12
C ASN A 163 17.12 -23.17 0.07
N ASN A 164 16.93 -24.48 -0.11
CA ASN A 164 15.63 -25.09 0.01
C ASN A 164 15.04 -24.86 1.40
N ASN A 165 13.71 -24.77 1.46
CA ASN A 165 12.94 -24.66 2.69
C ASN A 165 13.28 -23.40 3.52
N HIS A 166 13.38 -22.24 2.86
CA HIS A 166 13.51 -20.93 3.51
C HIS A 166 12.15 -20.24 3.63
N LEU A 167 11.91 -19.56 4.74
CA LEU A 167 10.79 -18.62 4.88
C LEU A 167 11.34 -17.22 5.18
N LEU A 168 11.30 -16.33 4.20
CA LEU A 168 11.80 -14.97 4.33
C LEU A 168 10.65 -14.04 4.72
N ASN A 169 10.82 -13.29 5.80
CA ASN A 169 9.85 -12.27 6.21
C ASN A 169 10.55 -10.92 6.23
N VAL A 170 10.15 -10.00 5.33
CA VAL A 170 10.73 -8.65 5.21
C VAL A 170 9.65 -7.59 5.31
N SER A 171 10.00 -6.44 5.87
CA SER A 171 9.09 -5.30 5.97
C SER A 171 9.85 -3.99 5.82
N GLY A 172 9.15 -2.97 5.34
CA GLY A 172 9.73 -1.66 5.15
C GLY A 172 8.73 -0.66 4.60
N SER A 173 9.26 0.46 4.13
CA SER A 173 8.46 1.50 3.48
C SER A 173 9.26 2.16 2.36
N TYR A 174 8.55 2.64 1.35
CA TYR A 174 9.10 3.46 0.28
C TYR A 174 8.15 4.60 -0.09
N GLU A 175 8.67 5.66 -0.68
CA GLU A 175 7.83 6.67 -1.31
C GLU A 175 7.49 6.24 -2.73
N SER A 176 6.20 6.24 -3.07
CA SER A 176 5.70 6.02 -4.42
C SER A 176 5.77 7.29 -5.27
N ALA A 177 5.87 7.11 -6.58
CA ALA A 177 5.65 8.16 -7.55
C ALA A 177 4.23 8.77 -7.39
N ALA A 178 4.10 10.04 -7.79
CA ALA A 178 2.84 10.79 -7.70
C ALA A 178 1.73 10.13 -8.51
#